data_AF-A0A3R8K6F1-F1
#
_entry.id   AF-A0A3R8K6F1-F1
#
_cell.length_a   1.000
_cell.length_b   1.000
_cell.length_c   1.000
_cell.angle_alpha   90.00
_cell.angle_beta   90.00
_cell.angle_gamma   90.00
#
_symmetry.space_group_name_H-M   'P 1'
#
loop_
_entity.id
_entity.type
_entity.pdbx_description
1 polymer ?
#
loop_
_entity_poly.entity_id
_entity_poly.type
_entity_poly.pdbx_seq_one_letter_code
_entity_poly.pdbx_strand_id
1 'polypeptide(L)'
;MPDGRLNGQGEVTPGSTLAVKSGATLTVEPGATVNGLATTEQGAKADTAVQGWANLPGVTMVPASTSLPLGIRLTSSTSSNAGFLRAPSSLPSDNGQWTLPNKFGPLASIIDVPAAAAYAKITIQLGESWTDAELKLAIDNYASGTLVIYIHTPDLAGSSVTGQIIPTGTKIYYTCTGALAGGDTRKIRNLPLTDSGGIGNQIDASGRVGSITFYIPVTATIKPTATNLSWTYNLMTYSAHEQDSAGHTLWREPVVTWVTAIPSY
;
A
#
# COMPACT_ATOMS: atom_id res chain seq x y z
N MET A 1 26.44 56.34 9.68
CA MET A 1 27.32 57.04 10.63
C MET A 1 28.24 55.99 11.25
N PRO A 2 29.52 56.28 11.52
CA PRO A 2 30.37 55.38 12.29
C PRO A 2 29.82 55.20 13.71
N ASP A 3 30.03 54.02 14.30
CA ASP A 3 29.68 53.72 15.69
C ASP A 3 30.27 54.80 16.62
N GLY A 4 29.40 55.60 17.24
CA GLY A 4 29.80 56.62 18.20
C GLY A 4 30.23 55.97 19.51
N ARG A 5 31.47 56.19 19.95
CA ARG A 5 31.89 55.80 21.30
C ARG A 5 31.36 56.82 22.29
N LEU A 6 30.39 56.43 23.12
CA LEU A 6 29.96 57.22 24.28
C LEU A 6 31.01 57.08 25.38
N ASN A 7 31.59 58.19 25.83
CA ASN A 7 32.47 58.24 26.99
C ASN A 7 31.85 59.20 28.02
N GLY A 8 31.77 58.79 29.30
CA GLY A 8 31.19 59.60 30.38
C GLY A 8 29.65 59.62 30.39
N GLN A 9 29.05 60.76 30.75
CA GLN A 9 27.59 60.98 30.75
C GLN A 9 27.07 61.24 29.32
N GLY A 10 27.10 60.23 28.47
CA GLY A 10 26.57 60.32 27.11
C GLY A 10 25.06 60.08 27.06
N GLU A 11 24.33 60.98 26.41
CA GLU A 11 22.91 60.78 26.10
C GLU A 11 22.74 60.22 24.69
N VAL A 12 21.87 59.21 24.55
CA VAL A 12 21.46 58.69 23.23
C VAL A 12 20.18 59.41 22.83
N THR A 13 20.21 60.11 21.69
CA THR A 13 19.07 60.91 21.21
C THR A 13 17.81 60.05 21.03
N PRO A 14 16.62 60.52 21.43
CA PRO A 14 15.37 59.82 21.21
C PRO A 14 15.21 59.33 19.76
N GLY A 15 14.78 58.06 19.59
CA GLY A 15 14.66 57.41 18.29
C GLY A 15 15.94 56.72 17.78
N SER A 16 17.07 56.87 18.48
CA SER A 16 18.30 56.12 18.19
C SER A 16 18.33 54.77 18.93
N THR A 17 19.11 53.81 18.41
CA THR A 17 19.32 52.50 19.04
C THR A 17 20.70 52.44 19.69
N LEU A 18 20.77 52.08 20.97
CA LEU A 18 22.02 51.69 21.64
C LEU A 18 22.27 50.19 21.40
N ALA A 19 23.28 49.86 20.61
CA ALA A 19 23.68 48.47 20.36
C ALA A 19 24.85 48.06 21.28
N VAL A 20 24.64 47.04 22.11
CA VAL A 20 25.71 46.39 22.88
C VAL A 20 26.22 45.21 22.04
N LYS A 21 27.52 45.17 21.73
CA LYS A 21 28.10 44.08 20.92
C LYS A 21 27.97 42.74 21.63
N SER A 22 27.85 41.66 20.85
CA SER A 22 27.82 40.30 21.39
C SER A 22 29.03 40.04 22.30
N GLY A 23 28.77 39.54 23.51
CA GLY A 23 29.78 39.28 24.55
C GLY A 23 30.17 40.49 25.41
N ALA A 24 29.65 41.69 25.16
CA ALA A 24 29.88 42.85 26.03
C ALA A 24 28.86 42.91 27.19
N THR A 25 29.26 43.53 28.29
CA THR A 25 28.42 43.72 29.49
C THR A 25 27.93 45.15 29.58
N LEU A 26 26.64 45.34 29.83
CA LEU A 26 26.07 46.62 30.27
C LEU A 26 25.93 46.58 31.79
N THR A 27 26.68 47.44 32.49
CA THR A 27 26.56 47.62 33.93
C THR A 27 25.75 48.89 34.20
N VAL A 28 24.75 48.79 35.07
CA VAL A 28 23.94 49.93 35.53
C VAL A 28 24.07 50.05 37.03
N GLU A 29 24.16 51.29 37.53
CA GLU A 29 24.27 51.56 38.96
C GLU A 29 22.98 51.21 39.71
N PRO A 30 23.05 50.88 41.02
CA PRO A 30 21.87 50.69 41.85
C PRO A 30 20.94 51.91 41.79
N GLY A 31 19.66 51.67 41.49
CA GLY A 31 18.63 52.71 41.37
C GLY A 31 18.38 53.23 39.94
N ALA A 32 19.13 52.76 38.94
CA ALA A 32 18.83 53.05 37.54
C ALA A 32 17.56 52.31 37.05
N THR A 33 16.67 53.02 36.35
CA THR A 33 15.48 52.42 35.71
C THR A 33 15.79 52.03 34.27
N VAL A 34 15.77 50.73 33.96
CA VAL A 34 15.89 50.22 32.59
C VAL A 34 14.53 49.68 32.13
N ASN A 35 13.89 50.37 31.18
CA ASN A 35 12.58 49.99 30.66
C ASN A 35 12.73 49.10 29.41
N GLY A 36 11.90 48.07 29.28
CA GLY A 36 11.80 47.23 28.08
C GLY A 36 12.75 46.03 28.02
N LEU A 37 13.54 45.77 29.07
CA LEU A 37 14.18 44.47 29.24
C LEU A 37 13.16 43.45 29.76
N ALA A 38 13.24 42.22 29.26
CA ALA A 38 12.48 41.12 29.83
C ALA A 38 12.88 40.95 31.30
N THR A 39 11.92 41.02 32.22
CA THR A 39 12.20 40.77 33.65
C THR A 39 12.60 39.31 33.85
N THR A 40 13.26 39.01 34.97
CA THR A 40 13.55 37.63 35.36
C THR A 40 12.28 36.77 35.40
N GLU A 41 11.13 37.32 35.85
CA GLU A 41 9.88 36.58 35.81
C GLU A 41 9.36 36.34 34.39
N GLN A 42 9.59 37.29 33.46
CA GLN A 42 9.21 37.12 32.06
C GLN A 42 10.09 36.07 31.35
N GLY A 43 11.40 36.04 31.63
CA GLY A 43 12.30 34.99 31.18
C GLY A 43 11.90 33.62 31.74
N ALA A 44 11.65 33.53 33.05
CA ALA A 44 11.20 32.30 33.69
C ALA A 44 9.88 31.78 33.10
N LYS A 45 8.90 32.65 32.83
CA LYS A 45 7.63 32.28 32.18
C LYS A 45 7.82 31.72 30.77
N ALA A 46 8.74 32.29 29.99
CA ALA A 46 9.05 31.78 28.65
C ALA A 46 9.71 30.38 28.74
N ASP A 47 10.64 30.19 29.67
CA ASP A 47 11.27 28.89 29.91
C ASP A 47 10.27 27.84 30.38
N THR A 48 9.33 28.21 31.26
CA THR A 48 8.30 27.28 31.75
C THR A 48 7.32 26.88 30.63
N ALA A 49 7.00 27.79 29.71
CA ALA A 49 6.11 27.49 28.59
C ALA A 49 6.73 26.48 27.60
N VAL A 50 8.03 26.64 27.30
CA VAL A 50 8.77 25.73 26.42
C VAL A 50 8.99 24.37 27.09
N GLN A 51 9.34 24.35 28.38
CA GLN A 51 9.52 23.10 29.13
C GLN A 51 8.21 22.37 29.39
N GLY A 52 7.11 23.10 29.59
CA GLY A 52 5.78 22.53 29.82
C GLY A 52 5.33 21.62 28.68
N TRP A 53 5.70 21.95 27.44
CA TRP A 53 5.41 21.12 26.27
C TRP A 53 6.35 19.91 26.14
N ALA A 54 7.64 20.09 26.42
CA ALA A 54 8.64 19.02 26.36
C ALA A 54 8.44 17.94 27.43
N ASN A 55 7.80 18.28 28.56
CA ASN A 55 7.56 17.38 29.68
C ASN A 55 6.22 16.64 29.60
N LEU A 56 5.42 16.85 28.55
CA LEU A 56 4.18 16.09 28.36
C LEU A 56 4.52 14.64 27.98
N PRO A 57 3.96 13.64 28.69
CA PRO A 57 4.14 12.24 28.34
C PRO A 57 3.74 11.98 26.88
N GLY A 58 4.68 11.46 26.07
CA GLY A 58 4.46 11.11 24.67
C GLY A 58 4.80 12.21 23.64
N VAL A 59 5.20 13.41 24.07
CA VAL A 59 5.65 14.48 23.18
C VAL A 59 7.16 14.41 23.02
N THR A 60 7.62 13.99 21.84
CA THR A 60 9.02 14.18 21.43
C THR A 60 9.09 15.39 20.52
N MET A 61 9.76 16.45 20.99
CA MET A 61 10.10 17.59 20.13
C MET A 61 11.20 17.14 19.17
N VAL A 62 10.82 16.65 17.99
CA VAL A 62 11.78 16.42 16.91
C VAL A 62 12.14 17.80 16.35
N PRO A 63 13.43 18.20 16.32
CA PRO A 63 13.84 19.42 15.63
C PRO A 63 13.27 19.36 14.22
N ALA A 64 12.56 20.40 13.79
CA ALA A 64 11.79 20.41 12.56
C ALA A 64 12.63 20.00 11.34
N SER A 65 12.72 18.70 11.06
CA SER A 65 13.08 18.19 9.75
C SER A 65 11.78 18.22 8.95
N THR A 66 11.72 19.10 7.96
CA THR A 66 10.55 19.42 7.13
C THR A 66 10.02 18.25 6.28
N SER A 67 10.47 17.03 6.52
CA SER A 67 10.25 15.86 5.67
C SER A 67 9.58 14.68 6.38
N LEU A 68 9.32 14.76 7.69
CA LEU A 68 8.73 13.66 8.45
C LEU A 68 7.48 14.14 9.20
N PRO A 69 6.39 13.34 9.21
CA PRO A 69 5.21 13.66 9.99
C PRO A 69 5.54 13.68 11.49
N LEU A 70 4.92 14.59 12.23
CA LEU A 70 4.91 14.62 13.69
C LEU A 70 4.28 13.31 14.19
N GLY A 71 5.10 12.39 14.68
CA GLY A 71 4.65 11.13 15.28
C GLY A 71 4.40 11.29 16.78
N ILE A 72 3.28 10.78 17.28
CA ILE A 72 3.07 10.58 18.72
C ILE A 72 3.61 9.19 19.08
N ARG A 73 4.62 9.13 19.96
CA ARG A 73 5.15 7.86 20.48
C ARG A 73 4.45 7.54 21.81
N LEU A 74 3.67 6.47 21.84
CA LEU A 74 3.04 5.97 23.06
C LEU A 74 4.01 4.99 23.76
N THR A 75 4.53 5.36 24.92
CA THR A 75 5.37 4.48 25.76
C THR A 75 4.54 3.89 26.88
N SER A 76 4.49 2.55 27.01
CA SER A 76 3.98 1.88 28.21
C SER A 76 5.13 1.52 29.14
N SER A 77 4.86 1.39 30.44
CA SER A 77 5.86 1.10 31.49
C SER A 77 6.54 -0.27 31.36
N THR A 78 6.02 -1.17 30.53
CA THR A 78 6.50 -2.56 30.39
C THR A 78 6.87 -2.95 28.96
N SER A 79 6.53 -2.13 27.96
CA SER A 79 6.93 -2.34 26.55
C SER A 79 6.85 -1.03 25.75
N SER A 80 7.85 -0.80 24.89
CA SER A 80 7.81 0.29 23.90
C SER A 80 7.07 -0.19 22.65
N ASN A 81 5.75 0.01 22.59
CA ASN A 81 5.01 -0.19 21.36
C ASN A 81 5.00 1.12 20.57
N ALA A 82 5.75 1.19 19.47
CA ALA A 82 5.70 2.33 18.58
C ALA A 82 4.49 2.21 17.63
N GLY A 83 3.41 2.92 17.93
CA GLY A 83 2.33 3.16 16.98
C GLY A 83 2.64 4.38 16.12
N PHE A 84 2.46 4.30 14.80
CA PHE A 84 2.51 5.47 13.92
C PHE A 84 1.08 5.88 13.58
N LEU A 85 0.64 7.05 14.06
CA LEU A 85 -0.53 7.73 13.53
C LEU A 85 -0.11 8.44 12.23
N ARG A 86 -0.61 7.97 11.08
CA ARG A 86 -0.41 8.65 9.80
C ARG A 86 -1.60 9.57 9.54
N ALA A 87 -1.33 10.84 9.29
CA ALA A 87 -2.33 11.73 8.74
C ALA A 87 -2.76 11.22 7.35
N PRO A 88 -4.04 11.34 6.96
CA PRO A 88 -4.48 11.04 5.61
C PRO A 88 -3.80 11.98 4.60
N SER A 89 -3.70 11.55 3.34
CA SER A 89 -3.11 12.35 2.25
C SER A 89 -3.86 13.64 1.94
N SER A 90 -5.07 13.79 2.48
CA SER A 90 -5.89 15.00 2.45
C SER A 90 -6.73 15.08 3.72
N LEU A 91 -6.72 16.22 4.40
CA LEU A 91 -7.69 16.53 5.44
C LEU A 91 -8.86 17.28 4.80
N PRO A 92 -10.12 17.03 5.21
CA PRO A 92 -11.23 17.93 4.91
C PRO A 92 -10.88 19.36 5.32
N SER A 93 -11.39 20.36 4.61
CA SER A 93 -11.11 21.80 4.82
C SER A 93 -11.39 22.31 6.24
N ASP A 94 -12.11 21.52 7.03
CA ASP A 94 -12.61 21.87 8.33
C ASP A 94 -11.82 21.06 9.36
N ASN A 95 -10.74 21.65 9.89
CA ASN A 95 -9.98 21.24 11.07
C ASN A 95 -10.36 19.85 11.64
N GLY A 96 -9.81 18.78 11.07
CA GLY A 96 -10.08 17.42 11.54
C GLY A 96 -9.54 17.19 12.95
N GLN A 97 -10.42 17.05 13.94
CA GLN A 97 -10.05 16.56 15.27
C GLN A 97 -10.04 15.03 15.30
N TRP A 98 -8.95 14.46 15.81
CA TRP A 98 -8.82 13.03 16.07
C TRP A 98 -8.91 12.79 17.58
N THR A 99 -10.07 12.34 18.04
CA THR A 99 -10.30 12.08 19.46
C THR A 99 -9.91 10.65 19.78
N LEU A 100 -8.97 10.45 20.72
CA LEU A 100 -8.77 9.15 21.34
C LEU A 100 -10.00 8.85 22.21
N PRO A 101 -10.48 7.58 22.28
CA PRO A 101 -11.64 7.23 23.11
C PRO A 101 -11.43 7.70 24.56
N ASN A 102 -12.44 8.35 25.13
CA ASN A 102 -12.39 8.97 26.47
C ASN A 102 -12.36 7.98 27.65
N LYS A 103 -12.19 6.68 27.39
CA LYS A 103 -12.29 5.63 28.40
C LYS A 103 -10.91 5.13 28.76
N PHE A 104 -10.51 5.28 30.02
CA PHE A 104 -9.37 4.55 30.59
C PHE A 104 -9.59 3.05 30.35
N GLY A 105 -8.86 2.51 29.38
CA GLY A 105 -8.94 1.12 28.96
C GLY A 105 -7.78 0.84 28.00
N PRO A 106 -7.39 -0.42 27.81
CA PRO A 106 -6.40 -0.76 26.80
C PRO A 106 -6.85 -0.18 25.46
N LEU A 107 -5.98 0.60 24.81
CA LEU A 107 -6.13 0.88 23.39
C LEU A 107 -6.19 -0.48 22.73
N ALA A 108 -7.37 -0.90 22.29
CA ALA A 108 -7.49 -2.08 21.48
C ALA A 108 -6.64 -1.81 20.24
N SER A 109 -5.53 -2.52 20.09
CA SER A 109 -4.87 -2.62 18.81
C SER A 109 -5.82 -3.39 17.92
N ILE A 110 -6.80 -2.70 17.34
CA ILE A 110 -7.53 -3.24 16.21
C ILE A 110 -6.50 -3.20 15.09
N ILE A 111 -5.70 -4.26 14.97
CA ILE A 111 -4.99 -4.57 13.75
C ILE A 111 -6.05 -5.07 12.76
N ASP A 112 -7.03 -4.21 12.44
CA ASP A 112 -7.83 -4.30 11.21
C ASP A 112 -7.01 -3.63 10.11
N VAL A 113 -5.72 -3.97 10.03
CA VAL A 113 -5.05 -3.86 8.74
C VAL A 113 -5.60 -5.04 7.97
N PRO A 114 -6.42 -4.84 6.92
CA PRO A 114 -6.89 -5.95 6.11
C PRO A 114 -5.65 -6.76 5.72
N ALA A 115 -5.70 -8.07 5.95
CA ALA A 115 -4.58 -8.94 5.61
C ALA A 115 -4.16 -8.62 4.16
N ALA A 116 -2.86 -8.47 3.93
CA ALA A 116 -2.37 -8.12 2.61
C ALA A 116 -2.89 -9.15 1.59
N ALA A 117 -3.35 -8.67 0.44
CA ALA A 117 -3.73 -9.56 -0.64
C ALA A 117 -2.56 -10.49 -0.95
N ALA A 118 -2.85 -11.79 -1.04
CA ALA A 118 -1.87 -12.82 -1.35
C ALA A 118 -2.01 -13.30 -2.79
N TYR A 119 -3.17 -13.12 -3.42
CA TYR A 119 -3.44 -13.58 -4.79
C TYR A 119 -4.31 -12.59 -5.58
N ALA A 120 -4.05 -12.50 -6.88
CA ALA A 120 -5.04 -12.06 -7.86
C ALA A 120 -5.93 -13.26 -8.23
N LYS A 121 -7.23 -13.11 -8.01
CA LYS A 121 -8.28 -14.04 -8.43
C LYS A 121 -8.91 -13.53 -9.71
N ILE A 122 -8.89 -14.36 -10.75
CA ILE A 122 -9.55 -14.10 -12.04
C ILE A 122 -10.47 -15.27 -12.33
N THR A 123 -11.77 -15.02 -12.46
CA THR A 123 -12.75 -16.04 -12.84
C THR A 123 -13.29 -15.73 -14.22
N ILE A 124 -13.07 -16.66 -15.14
CA ILE A 124 -13.58 -16.63 -16.51
C ILE A 124 -14.80 -17.54 -16.56
N GLN A 125 -15.94 -17.02 -17.04
CA GLN A 125 -17.13 -17.82 -17.33
C GLN A 125 -17.05 -18.34 -18.75
N LEU A 126 -17.30 -19.64 -18.93
CA LEU A 126 -17.23 -20.30 -20.21
C LEU A 126 -18.65 -20.57 -20.71
N GLY A 127 -18.91 -20.17 -21.95
CA GLY A 127 -20.10 -20.56 -22.69
C GLY A 127 -20.04 -22.02 -23.14
N GLU A 128 -21.17 -22.52 -23.63
CA GLU A 128 -21.42 -23.93 -23.97
C GLU A 128 -20.42 -24.61 -24.93
N SER A 129 -19.67 -23.83 -25.71
CA SER A 129 -18.73 -24.33 -26.73
C SER A 129 -17.26 -24.17 -26.34
N TRP A 130 -16.96 -23.65 -25.15
CA TRP A 130 -15.60 -23.42 -24.69
C TRP A 130 -15.23 -24.45 -23.63
N THR A 131 -14.02 -24.96 -23.71
CA THR A 131 -13.49 -25.91 -22.71
C THR A 131 -12.31 -25.32 -21.95
N ASP A 132 -11.72 -24.24 -22.48
CA ASP A 132 -10.40 -23.79 -22.08
C ASP A 132 -10.26 -22.26 -22.20
N ALA A 133 -9.23 -21.74 -21.55
CA ALA A 133 -8.90 -20.32 -21.60
C ALA A 133 -7.40 -20.07 -21.57
N GLU A 134 -7.02 -18.94 -22.14
CA GLU A 134 -5.65 -18.43 -22.14
C GLU A 134 -5.65 -17.13 -21.36
N LEU A 135 -4.66 -16.95 -20.47
CA LEU A 135 -4.51 -15.74 -19.66
C LEU A 135 -3.13 -15.14 -19.87
N LYS A 136 -3.10 -13.84 -20.19
CA LYS A 136 -1.88 -13.06 -20.38
C LYS A 136 -1.86 -11.84 -19.44
N LEU A 137 -0.65 -11.48 -19.03
CA LEU A 137 -0.39 -10.24 -18.31
C LEU A 137 0.84 -9.54 -18.89
N ALA A 138 0.66 -8.28 -19.27
CA ALA A 138 1.74 -7.32 -19.49
C ALA A 138 1.78 -6.31 -18.33
N ILE A 139 2.98 -5.79 -18.03
CA ILE A 139 3.20 -4.81 -16.94
C ILE A 139 3.35 -3.38 -17.45
N ASP A 140 3.07 -3.15 -18.73
CA ASP A 140 3.31 -1.89 -19.40
C ASP A 140 2.23 -1.63 -20.46
N ASN A 141 1.05 -2.19 -20.23
CA ASN A 141 -0.06 -2.14 -21.19
C ASN A 141 0.35 -2.60 -22.61
N TYR A 142 1.15 -3.66 -22.68
CA TYR A 142 1.65 -4.26 -23.93
C TYR A 142 2.61 -3.39 -24.74
N ALA A 143 3.11 -2.27 -24.19
CA ALA A 143 4.01 -1.37 -24.91
C ALA A 143 5.32 -2.06 -25.38
N SER A 144 5.89 -2.96 -24.57
CA SER A 144 7.09 -3.74 -24.92
C SER A 144 6.79 -5.06 -25.62
N GLY A 145 5.53 -5.50 -25.64
CA GLY A 145 5.16 -6.87 -26.02
C GLY A 145 5.63 -7.97 -25.06
N THR A 146 6.23 -7.61 -23.91
CA THR A 146 6.73 -8.60 -22.94
C THR A 146 5.62 -9.06 -22.00
N LEU A 147 5.47 -10.37 -21.87
CA LEU A 147 4.53 -10.99 -20.93
C LEU A 147 5.25 -11.41 -19.65
N VAL A 148 4.62 -11.16 -18.50
CA VAL A 148 5.05 -11.70 -17.20
C VAL A 148 4.16 -12.87 -16.74
N ILE A 149 3.02 -13.05 -17.39
CA ILE A 149 2.17 -14.23 -17.28
C ILE A 149 1.74 -14.61 -18.68
N TYR A 150 1.84 -15.90 -18.96
CA TYR A 150 1.27 -16.54 -20.14
C TYR A 150 0.86 -17.96 -19.74
N ILE A 151 -0.43 -18.16 -19.52
CA ILE A 151 -1.00 -19.43 -19.08
C ILE A 151 -1.99 -19.92 -20.11
N HIS A 152 -1.86 -21.18 -20.51
CA HIS A 152 -2.74 -21.82 -21.47
C HIS A 152 -3.31 -23.10 -20.83
N THR A 153 -4.61 -23.12 -20.50
CA THR A 153 -5.20 -24.28 -19.81
C THR A 153 -5.26 -25.59 -20.62
N PRO A 154 -5.24 -25.60 -21.98
CA PRO A 154 -5.21 -26.83 -22.77
C PRO A 154 -3.92 -27.64 -22.69
N ASP A 155 -2.81 -27.07 -22.24
CA ASP A 155 -1.53 -27.79 -22.25
C ASP A 155 -0.83 -27.68 -20.91
N LEU A 156 -1.11 -28.68 -20.11
CA LEU A 156 -0.08 -29.28 -19.30
C LEU A 156 0.00 -30.68 -19.88
N ALA A 157 1.13 -31.01 -20.52
CA ALA A 157 1.52 -32.18 -21.32
C ALA A 157 0.50 -32.87 -22.27
N GLY A 158 0.50 -32.46 -23.55
CA GLY A 158 0.00 -33.32 -24.65
C GLY A 158 0.10 -32.69 -26.03
N SER A 159 0.11 -31.35 -26.09
CA SER A 159 0.31 -30.57 -27.30
C SER A 159 1.17 -29.36 -26.92
N SER A 160 2.47 -29.41 -27.19
CA SER A 160 3.45 -28.45 -26.65
C SER A 160 3.06 -26.98 -26.87
N VAL A 161 2.56 -26.32 -25.84
CA VAL A 161 2.48 -24.86 -25.75
C VAL A 161 3.78 -24.40 -25.12
N THR A 162 4.76 -24.15 -25.99
CA THR A 162 6.08 -23.67 -25.58
C THR A 162 5.98 -22.23 -25.10
N GLY A 163 6.71 -21.89 -24.04
CA GLY A 163 6.87 -20.50 -23.59
C GLY A 163 5.85 -20.03 -22.55
N GLN A 164 5.06 -20.93 -21.94
CA GLN A 164 4.22 -20.55 -20.80
C GLN A 164 5.04 -19.95 -19.66
N ILE A 165 4.49 -18.90 -19.05
CA ILE A 165 5.06 -18.18 -17.92
C ILE A 165 4.03 -18.26 -16.80
N ILE A 166 4.19 -19.28 -15.94
CA ILE A 166 3.28 -19.53 -14.81
C ILE A 166 4.03 -19.18 -13.51
N PRO A 167 3.64 -18.10 -12.80
CA PRO A 167 4.24 -17.78 -11.51
C PRO A 167 4.17 -18.96 -10.53
N THR A 168 5.26 -19.20 -9.79
CA THR A 168 5.31 -20.27 -8.79
C THR A 168 4.26 -20.02 -7.71
N GLY A 169 3.41 -21.02 -7.45
CA GLY A 169 2.31 -20.93 -6.50
C GLY A 169 0.95 -20.63 -7.13
N THR A 170 0.89 -20.41 -8.45
CA THR A 170 -0.38 -20.32 -9.18
C THR A 170 -1.22 -21.58 -8.98
N LYS A 171 -2.53 -21.41 -8.78
CA LYS A 171 -3.52 -22.49 -8.78
C LYS A 171 -4.61 -22.19 -9.79
N ILE A 172 -5.05 -23.23 -10.49
CA ILE A 172 -6.11 -23.13 -11.49
C ILE A 172 -7.21 -24.10 -11.07
N TYR A 173 -8.43 -23.57 -10.92
CA TYR A 173 -9.60 -24.37 -10.63
C TYR A 173 -10.61 -24.25 -11.75
N TYR A 174 -11.41 -25.28 -11.97
CA TYR A 174 -12.48 -25.26 -12.96
C TYR A 174 -13.72 -25.98 -12.47
N THR A 175 -14.88 -25.59 -13.00
CA THR A 175 -16.14 -26.31 -12.80
C THR A 175 -16.50 -27.03 -14.09
N CYS A 176 -16.89 -28.29 -13.99
CA CYS A 176 -17.35 -29.03 -15.16
C CYS A 176 -18.42 -30.08 -14.87
N THR A 177 -19.27 -30.33 -15.87
CA THR A 177 -20.10 -31.54 -15.95
C THR A 177 -19.34 -32.67 -16.66
N GLY A 178 -19.78 -33.92 -16.50
CA GLY A 178 -19.26 -35.06 -17.27
C GLY A 178 -17.78 -35.37 -17.07
N ALA A 179 -17.22 -35.22 -15.86
CA ALA A 179 -15.79 -35.50 -15.67
C ALA A 179 -15.46 -37.00 -15.89
N LEU A 180 -14.39 -37.30 -16.63
CA LEU A 180 -13.98 -38.67 -16.96
C LEU A 180 -13.53 -39.48 -15.73
N ALA A 181 -12.99 -38.81 -14.70
CA ALA A 181 -12.66 -39.42 -13.42
C ALA A 181 -13.79 -39.20 -12.37
N GLY A 182 -14.68 -40.20 -12.30
CA GLY A 182 -15.53 -40.58 -11.16
C GLY A 182 -16.09 -39.49 -10.22
N GLY A 183 -17.28 -38.97 -10.53
CA GLY A 183 -18.24 -38.51 -9.53
C GLY A 183 -18.51 -36.99 -9.44
N ASP A 184 -19.79 -36.66 -9.24
CA ASP A 184 -20.51 -35.36 -9.20
C ASP A 184 -20.12 -34.33 -10.28
N THR A 185 -21.10 -34.00 -11.12
CA THR A 185 -21.04 -33.09 -12.26
C THR A 185 -21.01 -31.61 -11.87
N ARG A 186 -20.88 -31.28 -10.58
CA ARG A 186 -20.93 -29.91 -10.05
C ARG A 186 -19.75 -29.53 -9.15
N LYS A 187 -18.65 -30.27 -9.21
CA LYS A 187 -17.48 -30.03 -8.34
C LYS A 187 -16.51 -29.02 -8.95
N ILE A 188 -15.95 -28.18 -8.08
CA ILE A 188 -14.75 -27.40 -8.38
C ILE A 188 -13.57 -28.38 -8.36
N ARG A 189 -12.75 -28.36 -9.40
CA ARG A 189 -11.61 -29.25 -9.59
C ARG A 189 -10.34 -28.43 -9.70
N ASN A 190 -9.27 -28.86 -9.05
CA ASN A 190 -7.93 -28.30 -9.28
C ASN A 190 -7.39 -28.88 -10.59
N LEU A 191 -6.90 -28.04 -11.49
CA LEU A 191 -6.08 -28.46 -12.63
C LEU A 191 -4.63 -28.55 -12.14
N PRO A 192 -4.07 -29.76 -11.94
CA PRO A 192 -2.69 -29.87 -11.48
C PRO A 192 -1.75 -29.34 -12.54
N LEU A 193 -0.82 -28.46 -12.15
CA LEU A 193 0.18 -27.87 -13.06
C LEU A 193 1.20 -28.90 -13.59
N THR A 194 1.06 -30.16 -13.21
CA THR A 194 1.88 -31.31 -13.61
C THR A 194 1.17 -32.25 -14.56
N ASP A 195 -0.16 -32.13 -14.72
CA ASP A 195 -0.97 -33.16 -15.36
C ASP A 195 -1.12 -32.92 -16.85
N SER A 196 -0.91 -34.01 -17.59
CA SER A 196 -0.89 -34.11 -19.04
C SER A 196 -2.33 -34.20 -19.63
N GLY A 197 -3.03 -33.08 -19.87
CA GLY A 197 -4.28 -33.11 -20.65
C GLY A 197 -5.10 -31.81 -20.79
N GLY A 198 -4.79 -30.71 -20.11
CA GLY A 198 -5.68 -29.54 -20.13
C GLY A 198 -7.13 -29.84 -19.71
N ILE A 199 -8.03 -28.84 -19.69
CA ILE A 199 -9.37 -29.06 -19.08
C ILE A 199 -10.27 -29.88 -20.01
N GLY A 200 -10.21 -29.64 -21.32
CA GLY A 200 -11.01 -30.36 -22.30
C GLY A 200 -10.80 -31.88 -22.32
N ASN A 201 -9.60 -32.39 -21.98
CA ASN A 201 -9.39 -33.84 -21.90
C ASN A 201 -9.76 -34.45 -20.54
N GLN A 202 -10.27 -33.66 -19.59
CA GLN A 202 -10.72 -34.14 -18.27
C GLN A 202 -12.24 -34.34 -18.22
N ILE A 203 -12.94 -34.05 -19.32
CA ILE A 203 -14.39 -34.13 -19.45
C ILE A 203 -14.77 -35.09 -20.59
N ASP A 204 -15.90 -35.76 -20.43
CA ASP A 204 -16.49 -36.65 -21.42
C ASP A 204 -17.14 -35.86 -22.57
N ALA A 205 -17.62 -36.56 -23.60
CA ALA A 205 -18.21 -35.93 -24.78
C ALA A 205 -19.47 -35.07 -24.49
N SER A 206 -20.11 -35.26 -23.34
CA SER A 206 -21.26 -34.48 -22.87
C SER A 206 -20.88 -33.43 -21.81
N GLY A 207 -19.62 -33.43 -21.39
CA GLY A 207 -19.09 -32.56 -20.37
C GLY A 207 -19.00 -31.12 -20.86
N ARG A 208 -19.22 -30.19 -19.94
CA ARG A 208 -19.16 -28.75 -20.20
C ARG A 208 -18.40 -28.07 -19.08
N VAL A 209 -17.54 -27.12 -19.42
CA VAL A 209 -16.82 -26.31 -18.45
C VAL A 209 -17.63 -25.04 -18.21
N GLY A 210 -18.02 -24.79 -16.96
CA GLY A 210 -18.80 -23.60 -16.60
C GLY A 210 -17.90 -22.39 -16.34
N SER A 211 -16.78 -22.61 -15.66
CA SER A 211 -15.84 -21.54 -15.32
C SER A 211 -14.43 -22.06 -15.09
N ILE A 212 -13.46 -21.18 -15.30
CA ILE A 212 -12.06 -21.38 -14.93
C ILE A 212 -11.66 -20.22 -14.00
N THR A 213 -11.07 -20.54 -12.86
CA THR A 213 -10.57 -19.56 -11.90
C THR A 213 -9.07 -19.71 -11.72
N PHE A 214 -8.34 -18.64 -11.99
CA PHE A 214 -6.91 -18.51 -11.75
C PHE A 214 -6.69 -17.80 -10.42
N TYR A 215 -5.84 -18.37 -9.58
CA TYR A 215 -5.26 -17.70 -8.42
C TYR A 215 -3.78 -17.50 -8.71
N ILE A 216 -3.39 -16.25 -9.00
CA ILE A 216 -2.02 -15.86 -9.28
C ILE A 216 -1.42 -15.23 -8.03
N PRO A 217 -0.28 -15.69 -7.51
CA PRO A 217 0.33 -15.12 -6.32
C PRO A 217 0.75 -13.67 -6.52
N VAL A 218 0.56 -12.86 -5.49
CA VAL A 218 1.11 -11.51 -5.41
C VAL A 218 2.63 -11.61 -5.35
N THR A 219 3.30 -10.77 -6.15
CA THR A 219 4.75 -10.66 -6.20
C THR A 219 5.17 -9.19 -6.12
N ALA A 220 6.48 -8.92 -6.20
CA ALA A 220 6.97 -7.54 -6.29
C ALA A 220 6.38 -6.77 -7.49
N THR A 221 6.09 -7.49 -8.57
CA THR A 221 5.57 -6.97 -9.85
C THR A 221 4.05 -7.08 -9.96
N ILE A 222 3.47 -8.20 -9.53
CA ILE A 222 2.03 -8.46 -9.62
C ILE A 222 1.40 -8.14 -8.27
N LYS A 223 0.84 -6.95 -8.10
CA LYS A 223 0.27 -6.50 -6.82
C LYS A 223 -0.85 -5.47 -7.01
N PRO A 224 -1.73 -5.28 -6.01
CA PRO A 224 -2.87 -4.36 -6.11
C PRO A 224 -2.49 -2.91 -6.40
N THR A 225 -1.30 -2.48 -6.00
CA THR A 225 -0.81 -1.12 -6.18
C THR A 225 -0.11 -0.88 -7.52
N ALA A 226 0.06 -1.90 -8.36
CA ALA A 226 0.63 -1.75 -9.69
C ALA A 226 -0.45 -1.23 -10.66
N THR A 227 -0.26 -0.02 -11.15
CA THR A 227 -1.25 0.70 -11.99
C THR A 227 -1.15 0.40 -13.48
N ASN A 228 -0.13 -0.35 -13.89
CA ASN A 228 0.25 -0.64 -15.27
C ASN A 228 0.01 -2.10 -15.69
N LEU A 229 -0.67 -2.89 -14.84
CA LEU A 229 -1.03 -4.26 -15.14
C LEU A 229 -2.15 -4.29 -16.19
N SER A 230 -1.93 -4.99 -17.30
CA SER A 230 -2.90 -5.17 -18.38
C SER A 230 -3.16 -6.65 -18.59
N TRP A 231 -4.29 -7.11 -18.05
CA TRP A 231 -4.73 -8.50 -18.10
C TRP A 231 -5.59 -8.72 -19.33
N THR A 232 -5.32 -9.78 -20.07
CA THR A 232 -6.21 -10.22 -21.14
C THR A 232 -6.41 -11.71 -21.10
N TYR A 233 -7.55 -12.16 -21.60
CA TYR A 233 -7.81 -13.57 -21.80
C TYR A 233 -8.47 -13.84 -23.14
N ASN A 234 -8.29 -15.07 -23.62
CA ASN A 234 -9.02 -15.61 -24.76
C ASN A 234 -9.77 -16.89 -24.33
N LEU A 235 -10.91 -17.13 -24.95
CA LEU A 235 -11.69 -18.37 -24.79
C LEU A 235 -11.41 -19.27 -25.98
N MET A 236 -11.27 -20.56 -25.73
CA MET A 236 -10.94 -21.52 -26.78
C MET A 236 -11.52 -22.90 -26.51
N THR A 237 -11.59 -23.69 -27.59
CA THR A 237 -11.78 -25.13 -27.50
C THR A 237 -10.44 -25.79 -27.22
N TYR A 238 -10.44 -27.03 -26.74
CA TYR A 238 -9.21 -27.79 -26.48
C TYR A 238 -8.31 -27.97 -27.72
N SER A 239 -8.86 -27.77 -28.92
CA SER A 239 -8.17 -27.94 -30.21
C SER A 239 -7.78 -26.63 -30.90
N ALA A 240 -8.23 -25.47 -30.42
CA ALA A 240 -8.01 -24.18 -31.06
C ALA A 240 -7.02 -23.32 -30.26
N HIS A 241 -5.76 -23.25 -30.71
CA HIS A 241 -4.74 -22.42 -30.07
C HIS A 241 -4.94 -20.94 -30.45
N GLU A 242 -4.99 -20.04 -29.46
CA GLU A 242 -5.17 -18.59 -29.63
C GLU A 242 -6.38 -18.19 -30.49
N GLN A 243 -7.31 -19.11 -30.73
CA GLN A 243 -8.44 -18.94 -31.62
C GLN A 243 -9.73 -19.40 -30.94
N ASP A 244 -10.77 -18.66 -31.24
CA ASP A 244 -12.14 -18.98 -30.91
C ASP A 244 -12.62 -20.14 -31.84
N SER A 245 -13.80 -20.71 -31.59
CA SER A 245 -14.38 -21.82 -32.37
C SER A 245 -14.68 -21.48 -33.83
N ALA A 246 -14.61 -20.20 -34.22
CA ALA A 246 -14.73 -19.70 -35.59
C ALA A 246 -13.36 -19.30 -36.20
N GLY A 247 -12.25 -19.50 -35.47
CA GLY A 247 -10.90 -19.18 -35.93
C GLY A 247 -10.45 -17.74 -35.65
N HIS A 248 -11.21 -16.94 -34.89
CA HIS A 248 -10.82 -15.57 -34.54
C HIS A 248 -10.03 -15.50 -33.24
N THR A 249 -9.06 -14.60 -33.17
CA THR A 249 -8.35 -14.30 -31.92
C THR A 249 -9.01 -13.12 -31.22
N LEU A 250 -9.91 -13.38 -30.25
CA LEU A 250 -10.62 -12.32 -29.53
C LEU A 250 -10.14 -12.21 -28.07
N TRP A 251 -9.35 -11.18 -27.80
CA TRP A 251 -8.85 -10.87 -26.46
C TRP A 251 -9.85 -10.02 -25.67
N ARG A 252 -10.01 -10.33 -24.39
CA ARG A 252 -10.96 -9.68 -23.46
C ARG A 252 -10.25 -9.29 -22.18
N GLU A 253 -10.71 -8.23 -21.52
CA GLU A 253 -10.22 -7.84 -20.20
C GLU A 253 -10.99 -8.60 -19.10
N PRO A 254 -10.31 -9.31 -18.18
CA PRO A 254 -10.97 -9.96 -17.06
C PRO A 254 -11.18 -8.99 -15.88
N VAL A 255 -12.14 -9.31 -15.01
CA VAL A 255 -12.23 -8.68 -13.69
C VAL A 255 -11.21 -9.35 -12.76
N VAL A 256 -10.29 -8.54 -12.20
CA VAL A 256 -9.29 -8.99 -11.23
C VAL A 256 -9.75 -8.63 -9.81
N THR A 257 -9.87 -9.63 -8.94
CA THR A 257 -10.15 -9.43 -7.52
C THR A 257 -8.94 -9.83 -6.68
N TRP A 258 -8.53 -9.00 -5.74
CA TRP A 258 -7.42 -9.30 -4.85
C TRP A 258 -7.90 -10.00 -3.57
N VAL A 259 -7.35 -11.17 -3.28
CA VAL A 259 -7.81 -12.03 -2.17
C VAL A 259 -6.64 -12.43 -1.26
N THR A 260 -6.94 -12.75 -0.01
CA THR A 260 -5.94 -13.05 1.03
C THR A 260 -5.58 -14.53 1.13
N ALA A 261 -6.40 -15.41 0.57
CA ALA A 261 -6.18 -16.85 0.59
C ALA A 261 -6.83 -17.53 -0.64
N ILE A 262 -6.34 -18.73 -0.95
CA ILE A 262 -6.96 -19.64 -1.90
C ILE A 262 -7.89 -20.58 -1.11
N PRO A 263 -9.08 -20.92 -1.62
CA PRO A 263 -9.92 -21.94 -1.03
C PRO A 263 -9.26 -23.33 -1.00
N SER A 264 -9.53 -24.11 0.06
CA SER A 264 -9.19 -25.52 0.16
C SER A 264 -10.30 -26.37 -0.45
N TYR A 265 -10.21 -26.64 -1.75
CA TYR A 265 -11.10 -27.61 -2.44
C TYR A 265 -10.45 -28.98 -2.52
#